data_AF-U1Y4L1-F1
#
_entry.id   AF-U1Y4L1-F1
#
_cell.length_a   1.000
_cell.length_b   1.000
_cell.length_c   1.000
_cell.angle_alpha   90.00
_cell.angle_beta   90.00
_cell.angle_gamma   90.00
#
_symmetry.space_group_name_H-M   'P 1'
#
loop_
_entity.id
_entity.type
_entity.pdbx_description
1 polymer ?
#
loop_
_entity_poly.entity_id
_entity_poly.type
_entity_poly.pdbx_seq_one_letter_code
_entity_poly.pdbx_strand_id
1 'polypeptide(L)'
;MGMSYNKHIPRSQSKREPMWDDSIANQPPYRIYNVGSHRPVPLLTFVETLEQALERKAIKEWLPMQLGDVKDTYADIGQLMRDTGYCLETSLKERLEAFVAWYRTIYI
;
A
#
# COMPACT_ATOMS: atom_id res chain seq x y z
N MET A 1 -36.39 -41.86 31.86
CA MET A 1 -37.43 -42.83 31.44
C MET A 1 -37.94 -42.35 30.09
N GLY A 2 -37.64 -43.08 29.02
CA GLY A 2 -37.82 -42.59 27.65
C GLY A 2 -39.27 -42.55 27.17
N MET A 3 -39.51 -41.80 26.09
CA MET A 3 -40.38 -42.21 24.99
C MET A 3 -39.89 -41.58 23.69
N SER A 4 -39.49 -42.43 22.76
CA SER A 4 -39.28 -42.10 21.35
C SER A 4 -40.63 -42.03 20.65
N TYR A 5 -40.84 -41.05 19.78
CA TYR A 5 -41.82 -41.17 18.70
C TYR A 5 -41.21 -40.71 17.39
N ASN A 6 -40.85 -41.71 16.60
CA ASN A 6 -40.49 -41.56 15.20
C ASN A 6 -41.80 -41.43 14.39
N LYS A 7 -42.03 -40.31 13.71
CA LYS A 7 -43.03 -40.22 12.63
C LYS A 7 -42.32 -39.91 11.32
N HIS A 8 -42.39 -40.89 10.43
CA HIS A 8 -41.89 -40.83 9.06
C HIS A 8 -42.57 -39.69 8.30
N ILE A 9 -41.78 -38.79 7.72
CA ILE A 9 -42.21 -37.86 6.67
C ILE A 9 -41.41 -38.22 5.40
N PRO A 10 -42.03 -38.27 4.21
CA PRO A 10 -41.48 -38.95 3.05
C PRO A 10 -40.24 -38.24 2.48
N ARG A 11 -39.26 -39.02 2.02
CA ARG A 11 -38.17 -38.53 1.17
C ARG A 11 -38.76 -37.94 -0.12
N SER A 12 -38.68 -36.63 -0.29
CA SER A 12 -38.84 -36.02 -1.61
C SER A 12 -37.50 -35.97 -2.33
N GLN A 13 -37.55 -36.39 -3.58
CA GLN A 13 -36.46 -36.59 -4.51
C GLN A 13 -35.58 -35.34 -4.70
N SER A 14 -34.27 -35.57 -4.72
CA SER A 14 -33.26 -34.92 -5.59
C SER A 14 -33.71 -33.58 -6.21
N LYS A 15 -33.62 -32.50 -5.43
CA LYS A 15 -33.22 -31.22 -6.01
C LYS A 15 -31.70 -31.20 -5.94
N ARG A 16 -31.03 -31.45 -7.07
CA ARG A 16 -29.63 -31.05 -7.20
C ARG A 16 -29.63 -29.54 -7.06
N GLU A 17 -29.25 -29.06 -5.87
CA GLU A 17 -28.88 -27.66 -5.70
C GLU A 17 -27.76 -27.39 -6.71
N PRO A 18 -27.80 -26.27 -7.44
CA PRO A 18 -26.65 -25.87 -8.23
C PRO A 18 -25.48 -25.81 -7.25
N MET A 19 -24.46 -26.64 -7.49
CA MET A 19 -23.19 -26.52 -6.82
C MET A 19 -22.57 -25.23 -7.34
N TRP A 20 -23.01 -24.10 -6.79
CA TRP A 20 -22.28 -22.86 -6.90
C TRP A 20 -20.96 -23.14 -6.18
N ASP A 21 -19.92 -23.27 -6.97
CA ASP A 21 -18.58 -23.21 -6.44
C ASP A 21 -18.36 -21.80 -5.88
N ASP A 22 -18.76 -21.62 -4.62
CA ASP A 22 -18.59 -20.39 -3.83
C ASP A 22 -17.11 -19.97 -3.77
N SER A 23 -16.18 -20.82 -4.20
CA SER A 23 -14.75 -20.49 -4.25
C SER A 23 -14.40 -19.41 -5.29
N ILE A 24 -15.23 -19.22 -6.33
CA ILE A 24 -15.00 -18.17 -7.35
C ILE A 24 -15.72 -16.85 -6.98
N ALA A 25 -16.79 -16.91 -6.18
CA ALA A 25 -17.62 -15.75 -5.84
C ALA A 25 -17.02 -14.83 -4.76
N ASN A 26 -15.90 -15.21 -4.14
CA ASN A 26 -15.41 -14.58 -2.92
C ASN A 26 -14.22 -13.63 -3.10
N GLN A 27 -13.83 -13.30 -4.34
CA GLN A 27 -12.84 -12.24 -4.59
C GLN A 27 -13.55 -10.91 -4.86
N PRO A 28 -13.24 -9.84 -4.10
CA PRO A 28 -13.79 -8.52 -4.38
C PRO A 28 -13.39 -8.10 -5.81
N PRO A 29 -14.25 -7.37 -6.54
CA PRO A 29 -14.00 -6.99 -7.94
C PRO A 29 -12.86 -5.99 -8.12
N TYR A 30 -12.20 -5.58 -7.02
CA TYR A 30 -11.12 -4.61 -6.98
C TYR A 30 -9.96 -5.16 -6.14
N ARG A 31 -8.74 -4.77 -6.52
CA ARG A 31 -7.53 -5.01 -5.74
C ARG A 31 -7.02 -3.69 -5.17
N ILE A 32 -6.50 -3.72 -3.94
CA ILE A 32 -5.90 -2.57 -3.27
C ILE A 32 -4.39 -2.76 -3.29
N TYR A 33 -3.67 -1.72 -3.72
CA TYR A 33 -2.21 -1.73 -3.79
C TYR A 33 -1.63 -0.54 -3.04
N ASN A 34 -0.55 -0.77 -2.31
CA ASN A 34 0.31 0.33 -1.87
C ASN A 34 1.14 0.80 -3.07
N VAL A 35 1.22 2.11 -3.25
CA VAL A 35 2.08 2.73 -4.27
C VAL A 35 3.12 3.59 -3.56
N GLY A 36 4.39 3.40 -3.91
CA GLY A 36 5.48 4.17 -3.32
C GLY A 36 6.85 3.56 -3.61
N SER A 37 7.88 4.14 -3.01
CA SER A 37 9.22 3.55 -3.00
C SER A 37 9.26 2.38 -2.02
N HIS A 38 9.74 1.23 -2.47
CA HIS A 38 10.06 0.09 -1.60
C HIS A 38 11.42 0.24 -0.89
N ARG A 39 12.12 1.36 -1.13
CA ARG A 39 13.43 1.67 -0.55
C ARG A 39 13.26 2.83 0.44
N PRO A 40 13.32 2.57 1.76
CA PRO A 40 13.30 3.64 2.76
C PRO A 40 14.56 4.51 2.64
N VAL A 41 14.40 5.80 2.93
CA VAL A 41 15.49 6.78 2.92
C VAL A 41 15.48 7.50 4.27
N PRO A 42 16.63 7.63 4.97
CA PRO A 42 16.72 8.44 6.18
C PRO A 42 16.35 9.91 5.92
N LEU A 43 15.66 10.54 6.88
CA LEU A 43 15.25 11.94 6.78
C LEU A 43 16.43 12.89 6.51
N LEU A 44 17.57 12.68 7.17
CA LEU A 44 18.74 13.53 6.97
C LEU A 44 19.32 13.42 5.57
N THR A 45 19.34 12.21 4.99
CA THR A 45 19.75 12.01 3.60
C THR A 45 18.81 12.74 2.64
N PHE A 46 17.50 12.74 2.91
CA PHE A 46 16.54 13.53 2.13
C PHE A 46 16.84 15.03 2.20
N VAL A 47 17.02 15.56 3.41
CA VAL A 47 17.33 16.99 3.63
C VAL A 47 18.65 17.37 2.95
N GLU A 48 19.70 16.57 3.11
CA GLU A 48 21.01 16.80 2.48
C GLU A 48 20.93 16.79 0.95
N THR A 49 20.16 15.86 0.37
CA THR A 49 19.94 15.81 -1.09
C THR A 49 19.21 17.06 -1.58
N LEU A 50 18.23 17.55 -0.81
CA LEU A 50 17.52 18.78 -1.14
C LEU A 50 18.42 20.03 -1.00
N GLU A 51 19.25 20.11 0.04
CA GLU A 51 20.25 21.18 0.21
C GLU A 51 21.22 21.24 -0.99
N GLN A 52 21.65 20.07 -1.49
CA GLN A 52 22.49 19.98 -2.69
C GLN A 52 21.76 20.49 -3.93
N ALA A 53 20.52 20.04 -4.17
CA ALA A 53 19.72 20.48 -5.33
C ALA A 53 19.40 21.98 -5.30
N LEU A 54 19.25 22.56 -4.10
CA LEU A 54 19.02 23.99 -3.91
C LEU A 54 20.31 24.82 -3.88
N GLU A 55 21.48 24.18 -3.78
CA GLU A 55 22.78 24.79 -3.54
C GLU A 55 22.81 25.67 -2.27
N ARG A 56 22.02 25.31 -1.26
CA ARG A 56 21.85 26.09 -0.02
C ARG A 56 21.70 25.18 1.18
N LYS A 57 22.42 25.50 2.25
CA LYS A 57 22.29 24.79 3.53
C LYS A 57 21.05 25.25 4.29
N ALA A 58 20.32 24.29 4.84
CA ALA A 58 19.19 24.58 5.70
C ALA A 58 19.69 25.02 7.09
N ILE A 59 19.03 26.02 7.67
CA ILE A 59 19.15 26.32 9.09
C ILE A 59 18.22 25.34 9.79
N LYS A 60 18.79 24.30 10.42
CA LYS A 60 18.03 23.20 11.02
C LYS A 60 17.67 23.54 12.47
N GLU A 61 16.39 23.45 12.80
CA GLU A 61 15.89 23.44 14.16
C GLU A 61 15.58 21.99 14.55
N TRP A 62 16.20 21.50 15.63
CA TRP A 62 16.05 20.12 16.07
C TRP A 62 14.92 20.01 17.09
N LEU A 63 13.84 19.36 16.69
CA LEU A 63 12.69 19.11 17.54
C LEU A 63 12.66 17.64 17.98
N PRO A 64 12.04 17.33 19.14
CA PRO A 64 11.73 15.95 19.50
C PRO A 64 10.79 15.31 18.48
N MET A 65 10.66 13.98 18.51
CA MET A 65 9.69 13.25 17.70
C MET A 65 8.29 13.80 17.95
N GLN A 66 7.59 14.16 16.86
CA GLN A 66 6.27 14.75 16.95
C GLN A 66 5.20 13.68 17.19
N LEU A 67 4.07 14.10 17.76
CA LEU A 67 2.94 13.20 17.97
C LEU A 67 2.35 12.83 16.60
N GLY A 68 2.52 11.57 16.19
CA GLY A 68 2.11 11.06 14.88
C GLY A 68 3.25 10.64 13.97
N ASP A 69 4.50 10.98 14.32
CA ASP A 69 5.67 10.45 13.62
C ASP A 69 5.78 8.94 13.86
N VAL A 70 6.16 8.23 12.81
CA VAL A 70 6.57 6.83 12.87
C VAL A 70 8.08 6.76 12.66
N LYS A 71 8.75 5.84 13.37
CA LYS A 71 10.21 5.69 13.25
C LYS A 71 10.64 5.34 11.83
N ASP A 72 9.94 4.38 11.24
CA ASP A 72 10.20 3.89 9.89
C ASP A 72 8.89 3.51 9.22
N THR A 73 8.73 3.89 7.95
CA THR A 73 7.60 3.48 7.11
C THR A 73 8.05 3.39 5.66
N TYR A 74 7.47 2.45 4.92
CA TYR A 74 7.71 2.27 3.49
C TYR A 74 6.52 1.52 2.87
N ALA A 75 6.36 1.65 1.55
CA ALA A 75 5.31 0.94 0.83
C ALA A 75 5.76 -0.48 0.50
N ASP A 76 5.05 -1.50 1.00
CA ASP A 76 5.13 -2.85 0.43
C ASP A 76 4.37 -2.89 -0.89
N ILE A 77 5.13 -2.89 -1.99
CA ILE A 77 4.63 -2.88 -3.36
C ILE A 77 4.65 -4.27 -4.01
N GLY A 78 4.90 -5.35 -3.27
CA GLY A 78 5.10 -6.68 -3.85
C GLY A 78 3.91 -7.16 -4.69
N GLN A 79 2.68 -6.87 -4.24
CA GLN A 79 1.47 -7.18 -5.02
C GLN A 79 1.39 -6.34 -6.31
N LEU A 80 1.66 -5.04 -6.21
CA LEU A 80 1.64 -4.14 -7.35
C LEU A 80 2.68 -4.53 -8.42
N MET A 81 3.90 -4.84 -7.99
CA MET A 81 4.99 -5.30 -8.86
C MET A 81 4.62 -6.58 -9.60
N ARG A 82 4.08 -7.58 -8.89
CA ARG A 82 3.70 -8.87 -9.50
C ARG A 82 2.59 -8.72 -10.54
N ASP A 83 1.57 -7.92 -10.22
CA ASP A 83 0.35 -7.87 -11.02
C ASP A 83 0.47 -6.88 -12.20
N THR A 84 1.39 -5.90 -12.12
CA THR A 84 1.50 -4.82 -13.12
C THR A 84 2.90 -4.62 -13.72
N GLY A 85 3.94 -5.20 -13.10
CA GLY A 85 5.34 -4.90 -13.45
C GLY A 85 5.82 -3.51 -13.00
N TYR A 86 4.98 -2.71 -12.34
CA TYR A 86 5.35 -1.37 -11.88
C TYR A 86 6.48 -1.41 -10.85
N CYS A 87 7.53 -0.62 -11.07
CA CYS A 87 8.56 -0.36 -10.08
C CYS A 87 9.03 1.11 -10.19
N LEU A 88 9.23 1.77 -9.06
CA LEU A 88 9.81 3.11 -9.04
C LEU A 88 11.34 2.99 -9.22
N GLU A 89 11.83 3.35 -10.40
CA GLU A 89 13.26 3.29 -10.73
C GLU A 89 14.00 4.61 -10.51
N THR A 90 13.28 5.73 -10.50
CA THR A 90 13.88 7.05 -10.29
C THR A 90 14.55 7.13 -8.92
N SER A 91 15.74 7.70 -8.88
CA SER A 91 16.45 7.95 -7.62
C SER A 91 15.84 9.11 -6.85
N LEU A 92 16.13 9.19 -5.55
CA LEU A 92 15.72 10.36 -4.75
C LEU A 92 16.32 11.66 -5.30
N LYS A 93 17.59 11.61 -5.70
CA LYS A 93 18.32 12.76 -6.24
C LYS A 93 17.62 13.32 -7.47
N GLU A 94 17.35 12.47 -8.47
CA GLU A 94 16.67 12.89 -9.70
C GLU A 94 15.28 13.50 -9.41
N ARG A 95 14.52 12.90 -8.48
CA ARG A 95 13.20 13.44 -8.10
C ARG A 95 13.30 14.82 -7.44
N LEU A 96 14.28 15.01 -6.54
CA LEU A 96 14.45 16.29 -5.86
C LEU A 96 15.01 17.37 -6.78
N GLU A 97 15.92 17.02 -7.70
CA GLU A 97 16.40 17.93 -8.74
C GLU A 97 15.26 18.38 -9.66
N ALA A 98 14.43 17.45 -10.13
CA ALA A 98 13.25 17.76 -10.94
C ALA A 98 12.24 18.63 -10.17
N PHE A 99 12.02 18.33 -8.89
CA PHE A 99 11.15 19.13 -8.02
C PHE A 99 11.67 20.56 -7.86
N VAL A 100 12.96 20.74 -7.57
CA VAL A 100 13.57 22.07 -7.42
C VAL A 100 13.53 22.85 -8.72
N ALA A 101 13.80 22.20 -9.86
CA ALA A 101 13.71 22.82 -11.18
C ALA A 101 12.28 23.35 -11.44
N TRP A 102 11.26 22.52 -11.21
CA TRP A 102 9.87 22.93 -11.31
C TRP A 102 9.52 24.06 -10.33
N TYR A 103 9.91 23.94 -9.06
CA TYR A 103 9.60 24.93 -8.02
C TYR A 103 10.17 26.31 -8.36
N ARG A 104 11.41 26.35 -8.89
CA ARG A 104 12.03 27.58 -9.38
C ARG A 104 11.18 28.25 -10.47
N THR A 105 10.66 27.48 -11.44
CA THR A 105 9.84 28.08 -12.52
C THR A 105 8.58 28.82 -12.06
N ILE A 106 8.08 28.53 -10.86
CA ILE A 106 6.85 29.14 -10.33
C ILE A 106 7.14 30.26 -9.32
N TYR A 107 8.19 30.12 -8.51
CA TYR A 107 8.36 30.94 -7.30
C TYR A 107 9.70 31.64 -7.15
N ILE A 108 10.69 31.38 -8.02
CA ILE A 108 12.04 31.97 -7.96
C ILE A 108 12.37 32.59 -9.31
#